data_AF-A0A9E5DBW2-F1
#
_entry.id   AF-A0A9E5DBW2-F1
#
_cell.length_a   1.000
_cell.length_b   1.000
_cell.length_c   1.000
_cell.angle_alpha   90.00
_cell.angle_beta   90.00
_cell.angle_gamma   90.00
#
_symmetry.space_group_name_H-M   'P 1'
#
loop_
_entity.id
_entity.type
_entity.pdbx_description
1 polymer ?
#
loop_
_entity_poly.entity_id
_entity_poly.type
_entity_poly.pdbx_seq_one_letter_code
_entity_poly.pdbx_strand_id
1 'polypeptide(L)'
;MAWKNAVVAFTDNDIWFPSGAGWNMIPYKSIETVDRELSPSVRNNVRADTGYSAEIAIDYKKNLIFGSSHINYSMIFAGNPEDIEYIRTHLLERIGFRANTDFDGLKEEETRLLSLLTR
;
A
#
# COMPACT_ATOMS: atom_id res chain seq x y z
N MET A 1 8.13 -17.20 8.52
CA MET A 1 8.56 -16.45 7.33
C MET A 1 9.62 -15.47 7.80
N ALA A 2 10.80 -15.42 7.18
CA ALA A 2 11.83 -14.46 7.57
C ALA A 2 11.61 -13.13 6.86
N TRP A 3 11.69 -12.02 7.59
CA TRP A 3 11.72 -10.67 7.01
C TRP A 3 12.95 -10.51 6.12
N LYS A 4 12.79 -9.80 5.01
CA LYS A 4 13.88 -9.57 4.06
C LYS A 4 14.25 -8.10 4.07
N ASN A 5 15.49 -7.81 4.44
CA ASN A 5 16.08 -6.51 4.20
C ASN A 5 16.31 -6.39 2.69
N ALA A 6 15.67 -5.40 2.07
CA ALA A 6 15.66 -5.23 0.63
C ALA A 6 15.59 -3.74 0.29
N VAL A 7 16.19 -3.37 -0.84
CA VAL A 7 16.03 -2.04 -1.43
C VAL A 7 14.76 -2.04 -2.26
N VAL A 8 13.89 -1.06 -2.01
CA VAL A 8 12.65 -0.86 -2.76
C VAL A 8 12.82 0.43 -3.56
N ALA A 9 12.50 0.38 -4.85
CA ALA A 9 12.53 1.54 -5.72
C ALA A 9 11.11 1.96 -6.08
N PHE A 10 10.81 3.25 -5.91
CA PHE A 10 9.55 3.85 -6.29
C PHE A 10 9.76 4.63 -7.59
N THR A 11 9.05 4.24 -8.66
CA THR A 11 9.10 4.93 -9.95
C THR A 11 7.87 5.81 -10.13
N ASP A 12 7.66 6.39 -11.31
CA ASP A 12 6.45 7.17 -11.57
C ASP A 12 5.17 6.32 -11.58
N ASN A 13 5.27 5.02 -11.87
CA ASN A 13 4.12 4.16 -12.11
C ASN A 13 4.06 2.91 -11.23
N ASP A 14 5.18 2.50 -10.63
CA ASP A 14 5.28 1.19 -9.98
C ASP A 14 6.23 1.19 -8.77
N ILE A 15 6.01 0.21 -7.88
CA ILE A 15 6.95 -0.19 -6.83
C ILE A 15 7.77 -1.37 -7.34
N TRP A 16 9.09 -1.28 -7.24
CA TRP A 16 10.03 -2.33 -7.61
C TRP A 16 10.71 -2.88 -6.37
N PHE A 17 10.74 -4.20 -6.24
CA PHE A 17 11.41 -4.89 -5.13
C PHE A 17 12.12 -6.16 -5.61
N PRO A 18 13.25 -6.53 -4.99
CA PRO A 18 14.04 -7.67 -5.43
C PRO A 18 13.28 -8.98 -5.26
N SER A 19 13.42 -9.84 -6.27
CA SER A 19 12.95 -11.23 -6.29
C SER A 19 14.13 -12.15 -6.60
N GLY A 20 14.02 -13.44 -6.27
CA GLY A 20 15.18 -14.36 -6.36
C GLY A 20 15.87 -14.41 -7.72
N ALA A 21 15.19 -14.03 -8.81
CA ALA A 21 15.72 -14.02 -10.17
C ALA A 21 15.75 -12.60 -10.81
N GLY A 22 15.54 -11.53 -10.04
CA GLY A 22 15.52 -10.17 -10.58
C GLY A 22 14.70 -9.20 -9.74
N TRP A 23 13.78 -8.50 -10.39
CA TRP A 23 12.89 -7.54 -9.74
C TRP A 23 11.44 -7.91 -9.98
N ASN A 24 10.64 -7.84 -8.93
CA ASN A 24 9.19 -7.82 -9.04
C ASN A 24 8.71 -6.38 -9.05
N MET A 25 7.56 -6.18 -9.70
CA MET A 25 6.91 -4.89 -9.87
C MET A 25 5.47 -4.96 -9.34
N ILE A 26 5.03 -3.93 -8.63
CA ILE A 26 3.63 -3.66 -8.28
C ILE A 26 3.24 -2.32 -8.92
N PRO A 27 2.39 -2.32 -9.96
CA PRO A 27 1.86 -1.08 -10.51
C PRO A 27 0.99 -0.35 -9.51
N TYR A 28 1.12 0.98 -9.41
CA TYR A 28 0.33 1.80 -8.50
C TYR A 28 -1.18 1.63 -8.73
N LYS A 29 -1.60 1.46 -9.99
CA LYS A 29 -3.00 1.18 -10.36
C LYS A 29 -3.57 -0.13 -9.76
N SER A 30 -2.71 -1.01 -9.26
CA SER A 30 -3.12 -2.29 -8.65
C SER A 30 -3.22 -2.22 -7.13
N ILE A 31 -2.77 -1.12 -6.53
CA ILE A 31 -2.84 -0.89 -5.09
C ILE A 31 -4.26 -0.47 -4.73
N GLU A 32 -4.84 -1.18 -3.78
CA GLU A 32 -6.21 -0.98 -3.31
C GLU A 32 -6.22 -0.15 -2.03
N THR A 33 -5.29 -0.43 -1.12
CA THR A 33 -5.23 0.23 0.18
C THR A 33 -3.79 0.51 0.56
N VAL A 34 -3.57 1.70 1.11
CA VAL A 34 -2.29 2.16 1.67
C VAL A 34 -2.52 2.49 3.13
N ASP A 35 -1.58 2.09 3.98
CA ASP A 35 -1.58 2.41 5.41
C ASP A 35 -2.78 1.85 6.19
N ARG A 36 -3.23 0.64 5.82
CA ARG A 36 -4.25 -0.03 6.63
C ARG A 36 -3.73 -0.31 8.03
N GLU A 37 -4.62 -0.24 9.00
CA GLU A 37 -4.27 -0.58 10.38
C GLU A 37 -3.85 -2.06 10.48
N LEU A 38 -2.68 -2.31 11.07
CA LEU A 38 -2.20 -3.64 11.40
C LEU A 38 -2.66 -4.02 12.80
N SER A 39 -3.12 -5.26 12.96
CA SER A 39 -3.49 -5.79 14.28
C SER A 39 -2.29 -5.69 15.25
N PRO A 40 -2.55 -5.52 16.57
CA PRO A 40 -1.47 -5.43 17.55
C PRO A 40 -0.50 -6.61 17.50
N SER A 41 -1.00 -7.82 17.22
CA SER A 41 -0.17 -9.02 17.08
C SER A 41 0.79 -8.94 15.90
N VAL A 42 0.34 -8.45 14.74
CA VAL A 42 1.21 -8.29 13.56
C VAL A 42 2.26 -7.21 13.82
N ARG A 43 1.87 -6.07 14.40
CA ARG A 43 2.81 -4.98 14.75
C ARG A 43 3.89 -5.45 15.72
N ASN A 44 3.51 -6.21 16.74
CA ASN A 44 4.46 -6.77 17.70
C ASN A 44 5.45 -7.72 17.03
N ASN A 45 4.99 -8.56 16.09
CA ASN A 45 5.86 -9.46 15.34
C ASN A 45 6.82 -8.69 14.42
N VAL A 46 6.33 -7.68 13.69
CA VAL A 46 7.16 -6.80 12.84
C VAL A 46 8.28 -6.16 13.68
N ARG A 47 7.91 -5.59 14.83
CA ARG A 47 8.86 -4.93 15.75
C ARG A 47 9.87 -5.91 16.32
N ALA A 48 9.43 -7.10 16.73
CA ALA A 48 10.30 -8.14 17.27
C ALA A 48 11.32 -8.64 16.24
N ASP A 49 10.89 -8.81 14.98
CA ASP A 49 11.72 -9.39 13.94
C ASP A 49 12.64 -8.36 13.26
N THR A 50 12.17 -7.12 13.09
CA THR A 50 12.89 -6.08 12.32
C THR A 50 13.57 -5.03 13.19
N GLY A 51 13.14 -4.86 14.45
CA GLY A 51 13.60 -3.80 15.34
C GLY A 51 13.04 -2.40 15.03
N TYR A 52 12.27 -2.24 13.95
CA TYR A 52 11.67 -0.95 13.58
C TYR A 52 10.30 -0.76 14.24
N SER A 53 10.02 0.48 14.64
CA SER A 53 8.76 0.88 15.28
C SER A 53 7.75 1.54 14.35
N ALA A 54 8.18 1.87 13.13
CA ALA A 54 7.34 2.44 12.09
C ALA A 54 7.14 1.41 10.97
N GLU A 55 5.90 1.30 10.53
CA GLU A 55 5.48 0.35 9.53
C GLU A 55 4.32 0.89 8.69
N ILE A 56 4.23 0.43 7.44
CA ILE A 56 3.11 0.72 6.54
C ILE A 56 2.70 -0.57 5.83
N ALA A 57 1.40 -0.84 5.81
CA ALA A 57 0.81 -1.99 5.12
C ALA A 57 0.13 -1.54 3.82
N ILE A 58 0.36 -2.30 2.75
CA ILE A 58 -0.15 -2.02 1.41
C ILE A 58 -0.81 -3.28 0.88
N ASP A 59 -2.05 -3.15 0.44
CA ASP A 59 -2.79 -4.23 -0.20
C ASP A 59 -2.92 -3.96 -1.71
N TYR A 60 -2.68 -4.99 -2.52
CA TYR A 60 -2.69 -4.87 -3.98
C TYR A 60 -3.22 -6.12 -4.67
N LYS A 61 -3.80 -5.95 -5.85
CA LYS A 61 -4.27 -7.03 -6.72
C LYS A 61 -3.18 -7.44 -7.68
N LYS A 62 -2.95 -8.74 -7.82
CA LYS A 62 -2.10 -9.28 -8.88
C LYS A 62 -2.91 -10.20 -9.78
N ASN A 63 -2.85 -9.94 -11.08
CA ASN A 63 -3.50 -10.76 -12.09
C ASN A 63 -2.82 -12.12 -12.15
N LEU A 64 -3.63 -13.18 -12.19
CA LEU A 64 -3.13 -14.49 -12.58
C LEU A 64 -2.98 -14.56 -14.10
N ILE A 65 -1.95 -15.26 -14.56
CA ILE A 65 -1.70 -15.49 -15.99
C ILE A 65 -2.79 -16.42 -16.58
N PHE A 66 -3.58 -17.09 -15.75
CA PHE A 66 -4.65 -17.98 -16.14
C PHE A 66 -5.97 -17.61 -15.44
N GLY A 67 -6.91 -17.04 -16.21
CA GLY A 67 -8.25 -16.64 -15.75
C GLY A 67 -8.38 -15.14 -15.46
N SER A 68 -9.61 -14.64 -15.43
CA SER A 68 -9.96 -13.25 -15.07
C SER A 68 -9.96 -12.99 -13.55
N SER A 69 -9.41 -13.92 -12.76
CA SER A 69 -9.36 -13.81 -11.31
C SER A 69 -8.12 -13.03 -10.85
N HIS A 70 -8.32 -12.23 -9.81
CA HIS A 70 -7.28 -11.48 -9.13
C HIS A 70 -7.06 -12.11 -7.75
N ILE A 71 -5.80 -12.19 -7.31
CA ILE A 71 -5.48 -12.51 -5.92
C ILE A 71 -5.07 -11.23 -5.22
N ASN A 72 -5.61 -11.02 -4.02
CA ASN A 72 -5.22 -9.93 -3.13
C ASN A 72 -3.94 -10.34 -2.37
N TYR A 73 -2.96 -9.45 -2.38
CA TYR A 73 -1.70 -9.59 -1.67
C TYR A 73 -1.53 -8.43 -0.71
N SER A 74 -0.85 -8.69 0.41
CA SER A 74 -0.41 -7.66 1.36
C SER A 74 1.11 -7.59 1.37
N MET A 75 1.64 -6.38 1.45
CA MET A 75 3.04 -6.08 1.68
C MET A 75 3.15 -5.15 2.89
N ILE A 76 4.16 -5.36 3.74
CA ILE A 76 4.44 -4.49 4.88
C ILE A 76 5.87 -3.98 4.71
N PHE A 77 6.04 -2.67 4.75
CA PHE A 77 7.33 -2.04 4.90
C PHE A 77 7.54 -1.64 6.36
N ALA A 78 8.73 -1.85 6.88
CA ALA A 78 9.14 -1.43 8.21
C ALA A 78 10.52 -0.77 8.11
N GLY A 79 10.72 0.35 8.80
CA GLY A 79 11.91 1.18 8.62
C GLY A 79 11.94 2.37 9.58
N ASN A 80 12.81 3.34 9.29
CA ASN A 80 12.82 4.59 10.05
C ASN A 80 11.52 5.35 9.83
N PRO A 81 11.01 6.08 10.84
CA PRO A 81 9.76 6.83 10.72
C PRO A 81 9.71 7.78 9.52
N GLU A 82 10.83 8.48 9.24
CA GLU A 82 10.93 9.42 8.12
C GLU A 82 10.83 8.72 6.76
N ASP A 83 11.46 7.55 6.61
CA ASP A 83 11.39 6.74 5.39
C ASP A 83 9.97 6.22 5.16
N ILE A 84 9.32 5.73 6.22
CA ILE A 84 7.94 5.23 6.17
C ILE A 84 6.96 6.34 5.83
N GLU A 85 7.12 7.53 6.41
CA GLU A 85 6.28 8.69 6.12
C GLU A 85 6.48 9.21 4.69
N TYR A 86 7.72 9.20 4.20
CA TYR A 86 8.02 9.51 2.80
C TYR A 86 7.32 8.53 1.85
N ILE A 87 7.41 7.22 2.12
CA ILE A 87 6.72 6.19 1.34
C ILE A 87 5.21 6.40 1.38
N ARG A 88 4.65 6.67 2.57
CA ARG A 88 3.22 6.94 2.75
C ARG A 88 2.78 8.10 1.88
N THR A 89 3.46 9.25 2.00
CA THR A 89 3.12 10.47 1.27
C THR A 89 3.25 10.25 -0.24
N HIS A 90 4.36 9.66 -0.70
CA HIS A 90 4.57 9.35 -2.12
C HIS A 90 3.47 8.45 -2.68
N LEU A 91 3.08 7.40 -1.96
CA LEU A 91 2.01 6.50 -2.41
C LEU A 91 0.65 7.19 -2.41
N LEU A 92 0.33 7.99 -1.38
CA LEU A 92 -0.92 8.75 -1.33
C LEU A 92 -1.02 9.78 -2.45
N GLU A 93 0.07 10.46 -2.79
CA GLU A 93 0.14 11.41 -3.92
C GLU A 93 -0.07 10.70 -5.27
N ARG A 94 0.57 9.54 -5.47
CA ARG A 94 0.53 8.81 -6.75
C ARG A 94 -0.76 8.03 -6.97
N ILE A 95 -1.34 7.50 -5.89
CA ILE A 95 -2.57 6.70 -5.94
C ILE A 95 -3.81 7.59 -5.82
N GLY A 96 -3.69 8.74 -5.14
CA GLY A 96 -4.61 9.88 -5.15
C GLY A 96 -6.10 9.52 -5.05
N PHE A 97 -6.68 9.59 -3.85
CA PHE A 97 -8.12 9.38 -3.54
C PHE A 97 -8.77 8.05 -4.01
N ARG A 98 -8.12 7.22 -4.83
CA ARG A 98 -8.63 5.92 -5.28
C ARG A 98 -8.68 4.87 -4.16
N ALA A 99 -7.83 5.03 -3.14
CA ALA A 99 -7.79 4.14 -1.98
C ALA A 99 -8.76 4.55 -0.85
N ASN A 100 -9.44 5.70 -0.98
CA ASN A 100 -10.44 6.21 -0.03
C ASN A 100 -11.87 6.09 -0.57
N THR A 101 -12.11 5.12 -1.46
CA THR A 101 -13.46 4.77 -1.95
C THR A 101 -14.17 3.77 -1.04
N ASP A 102 -14.02 3.87 0.28
CA ASP A 102 -15.14 3.50 1.15
C ASP A 102 -16.11 4.71 1.15
N PHE A 103 -16.80 4.88 0.03
CA PHE A 103 -17.96 5.77 -0.07
C PHE A 103 -19.20 5.15 0.62
N ASP A 104 -19.10 3.91 1.10
CA ASP A 104 -20.10 3.30 1.97
C ASP A 104 -20.00 3.91 3.38
N GLY A 105 -20.63 5.07 3.54
CA GLY A 105 -20.71 5.78 4.81
C GLY A 105 -20.81 7.30 4.71
N LEU A 106 -20.60 7.89 3.53
CA LEU A 106 -20.81 9.32 3.37
C LEU A 106 -22.30 9.65 3.47
N LYS A 107 -22.61 10.68 4.27
CA LYS A 107 -23.97 11.21 4.30
C LYS A 107 -24.25 11.97 3.00
N GLU A 108 -25.52 12.12 2.65
CA GLU A 108 -25.95 12.73 1.39
C GLU A 108 -25.35 14.14 1.20
N GLU A 109 -25.09 14.86 2.29
CA GLU A 109 -24.50 16.20 2.27
C GLU A 109 -23.04 16.22 1.83
N GLU A 110 -22.25 15.19 2.18
CA GLU A 110 -20.82 15.09 1.84
C GLU A 110 -20.64 14.71 0.35
N THR A 111 -21.54 13.88 -0.17
CA THR A 111 -21.63 13.55 -1.60
C THR A 111 -21.96 14.78 -2.45
N ARG A 112 -22.78 15.70 -1.95
CA ARG A 112 -23.10 16.98 -2.64
C ARG A 112 -21.92 17.96 -2.66
N LEU A 113 -21.03 17.91 -1.67
CA LEU A 113 -19.81 18.73 -1.65
C LEU A 113 -18.80 18.27 -2.70
N LEU A 114 -18.66 16.96 -2.89
CA LEU A 114 -17.79 16.38 -3.93
C LEU A 114 -18.23 16.80 -5.34
N SER A 115 -19.53 16.84 -5.63
CA SER A 115 -20.06 17.20 -6.96
C SER A 115 -19.96 18.70 -7.28
N LEU A 116 -19.77 19.56 -6.29
CA LEU A 116 -19.61 21.00 -6.49
C LEU A 116 -18.18 21.41 -6.87
N LEU A 117 -17.18 20.63 -6.48
CA LEU A 117 -15.76 20.92 -6.74
C LEU A 117 -15.27 20.37 -8.07
N THR A 118 -15.98 19.40 -8.66
CA THR A 118 -15.73 18.94 -10.03
C THR A 118 -16.60 19.75 -10.98
N ARG A 119 -16.12 20.93 -11.41
CA ARG A 119 -16.63 21.66 -12.58
C ARG A 119 -15.53 21.80 -13.62
#